data_AF-A0A832CC62-F1
#
_entry.id   AF-A0A832CC62-F1
#
_cell.length_a   1.000
_cell.length_b   1.000
_cell.length_c   1.000
_cell.angle_alpha   90.00
_cell.angle_beta   90.00
_cell.angle_gamma   90.00
#
_symmetry.space_group_name_H-M   'P 1'
#
loop_
_entity.id
_entity.type
_entity.pdbx_description
1 polymer ?
#
loop_
_entity_poly.entity_id
_entity_poly.type
_entity_poly.pdbx_seq_one_letter_code
_entity_poly.pdbx_strand_id
1 'polypeptide(L)'
;MAPPIFARFYINGPELLQKIKEVASSESYQVAFEDPSKKVVHLHKKVRGRTIHLLIHVGDGKDRSIAIEVKPGYEGIYMDYGRKFLESLKKVAR
;
A
#
# COMPACT_ATOMS: atom_id res chain seq x y z
N MET A 1 -10.81 14.54 1.73
CA MET A 1 -9.92 13.67 0.92
C MET A 1 -8.55 13.80 1.53
N ALA A 2 -8.15 12.77 2.28
CA ALA A 2 -6.90 12.77 3.02
C ALA A 2 -5.73 12.72 2.02
N PRO A 3 -4.62 13.43 2.30
CA PRO A 3 -3.49 13.43 1.39
C PRO A 3 -2.92 12.01 1.24
N PRO A 4 -2.46 11.61 0.05
CA PRO A 4 -1.81 10.33 -0.13
C PRO A 4 -0.54 10.26 0.71
N ILE A 5 -0.21 9.07 1.20
CA ILE A 5 1.06 8.80 1.87
C ILE A 5 2.08 8.43 0.80
N PHE A 6 3.12 9.25 0.65
CA PHE A 6 4.19 9.00 -0.32
C PHE A 6 5.45 8.46 0.37
N ALA A 7 6.12 7.52 -0.28
CA ALA A 7 7.43 7.05 0.14
C ALA A 7 8.31 6.65 -1.04
N ARG A 8 9.62 6.82 -0.88
CA ARG A 8 10.64 6.32 -1.81
C ARG A 8 11.37 5.12 -1.22
N PHE A 9 11.76 4.22 -2.10
CA PHE A 9 12.46 2.97 -1.86
C PHE A 9 13.70 2.91 -2.76
N TYR A 10 14.61 1.98 -2.48
CA TYR A 10 15.81 1.77 -3.29
C TYR A 10 15.70 0.56 -4.21
N ILE A 11 14.61 -0.19 -4.14
CA ILE A 11 14.32 -1.36 -4.97
C ILE A 11 13.50 -1.00 -6.21
N ASN A 12 13.53 -1.85 -7.24
CA ASN A 12 12.81 -1.61 -8.49
C ASN A 12 11.29 -1.87 -8.36
N GLY A 13 10.49 -1.34 -9.28
CA GLY A 13 9.03 -1.47 -9.24
C GLY A 13 8.49 -2.91 -9.12
N PRO A 14 9.01 -3.89 -9.90
CA PRO A 14 8.60 -5.29 -9.78
C PRO A 14 8.89 -5.92 -8.41
N GLU A 15 10.08 -5.69 -7.86
CA GLU A 15 10.48 -6.19 -6.54
C GLU A 15 9.66 -5.52 -5.43
N LEU A 16 9.37 -4.22 -5.59
CA LEU A 16 8.52 -3.46 -4.67
C LEU A 16 7.08 -4.00 -4.67
N LEU A 17 6.54 -4.35 -5.84
CA LEU A 17 5.23 -4.99 -5.95
C LEU A 17 5.20 -6.34 -5.22
N GLN A 18 6.26 -7.13 -5.34
CA GLN A 18 6.39 -8.40 -4.62
C GLN A 18 6.41 -8.17 -3.10
N LYS A 19 7.21 -7.20 -2.63
CA LYS A 19 7.29 -6.83 -1.21
C LYS A 19 5.96 -6.32 -0.66
N ILE A 20 5.21 -5.55 -1.45
CA ILE A 20 3.84 -5.10 -1.10
C ILE A 20 2.93 -6.30 -0.86
N LYS A 21 2.99 -7.34 -1.70
CA LYS A 21 2.20 -8.57 -1.53
C LYS A 21 2.61 -9.35 -0.29
N GLU A 22 3.91 -9.46 -0.03
CA GLU A 22 4.44 -10.14 1.17
C GLU A 22 3.93 -9.46 2.45
N VAL A 23 4.02 -8.13 2.52
CA VAL A 23 3.52 -7.36 3.66
C VAL A 23 2.00 -7.45 3.77
N ALA A 24 1.28 -7.39 2.65
CA ALA A 24 -0.16 -7.54 2.63
C ALA A 24 -0.58 -8.88 3.25
N SER A 25 0.07 -9.97 2.83
CA SER A 25 -0.18 -11.31 3.39
C SER A 25 0.17 -11.37 4.88
N SER A 26 1.35 -10.88 5.28
CA SER A 26 1.82 -10.88 6.67
C SER A 26 0.88 -10.09 7.61
N GLU A 27 0.37 -8.95 7.14
CA GLU A 27 -0.52 -8.09 7.93
C GLU A 27 -2.01 -8.40 7.73
N SER A 28 -2.37 -9.56 7.15
CA SER A 28 -3.76 -9.99 6.92
C SER A 28 -4.59 -9.01 6.08
N TYR A 29 -3.95 -8.32 5.14
CA TYR A 29 -4.63 -7.65 4.04
C TYR A 29 -4.92 -8.66 2.93
N GLN A 30 -6.09 -8.53 2.33
CA GLN A 30 -6.46 -9.25 1.13
C GLN A 30 -6.24 -8.35 -0.09
N VAL A 31 -5.78 -8.93 -1.19
CA VAL A 31 -5.68 -8.23 -2.47
C VAL A 31 -7.05 -8.25 -3.13
N ALA A 32 -7.73 -7.11 -3.12
CA ALA A 32 -9.05 -6.97 -3.73
C ALA A 32 -8.95 -6.82 -5.26
N PHE A 33 -7.89 -6.14 -5.72
CA PHE A 33 -7.65 -5.92 -7.14
C PHE A 33 -6.16 -5.62 -7.37
N GLU A 34 -5.63 -6.12 -8.48
CA GLU A 34 -4.29 -5.80 -8.96
C GLU A 34 -4.36 -5.48 -10.45
N ASP A 35 -3.81 -4.33 -10.83
CA ASP A 35 -3.58 -3.96 -12.22
C ASP A 35 -2.07 -3.83 -12.46
N PRO A 36 -1.44 -4.85 -13.06
CA PRO A 36 0.00 -4.84 -13.31
C PRO A 36 0.39 -3.88 -14.44
N SER A 37 -0.54 -3.43 -15.28
CA SER A 37 -0.32 -2.44 -16.33
C SER A 37 -0.33 -1.02 -15.77
N LYS A 38 -1.23 -0.74 -14.82
CA LYS A 38 -1.30 0.54 -14.10
C LYS A 38 -0.41 0.58 -12.85
N LYS A 39 0.20 -0.54 -12.47
CA LYS A 39 1.03 -0.70 -11.25
C LYS A 39 0.26 -0.30 -9.99
N VAL A 40 -1.01 -0.69 -9.94
CA VAL A 40 -1.92 -0.39 -8.82
C VAL A 40 -2.31 -1.68 -8.12
N VAL A 41 -2.24 -1.66 -6.79
CA VAL A 41 -2.73 -2.73 -5.93
C VAL A 41 -3.76 -2.15 -4.97
N HIS A 42 -4.96 -2.70 -5.00
CA HIS A 42 -6.00 -2.39 -4.03
C HIS A 42 -6.02 -3.48 -2.97
N LEU A 43 -5.71 -3.08 -1.74
CA LEU A 43 -5.77 -3.92 -0.57
C LEU A 43 -6.98 -3.58 0.27
N HIS A 44 -7.59 -4.60 0.87
CA HIS A 44 -8.59 -4.42 1.90
C HIS A 44 -8.30 -5.24 3.16
N LYS A 45 -8.68 -4.70 4.32
CA LYS A 45 -8.53 -5.37 5.62
C LYS A 45 -9.76 -5.15 6.46
N LYS A 46 -10.32 -6.24 7.00
CA LYS A 46 -11.44 -6.17 7.94
C LYS A 46 -10.91 -5.93 9.35
N VAL A 47 -11.38 -4.85 9.98
CA VAL A 47 -11.01 -4.46 11.35
C VAL A 47 -12.27 -4.04 12.08
N ARG A 48 -12.62 -4.74 13.17
CA ARG A 48 -13.72 -4.39 14.09
C ARG A 48 -15.03 -4.03 13.35
N GLY A 49 -15.43 -4.85 12.40
CA GLY A 49 -16.66 -4.66 11.61
C GLY A 49 -16.56 -3.64 10.46
N ARG A 50 -15.38 -3.08 10.20
CA ARG A 50 -15.13 -2.13 9.10
C ARG A 50 -14.16 -2.71 8.08
N THR A 51 -14.30 -2.31 6.83
CA THR A 51 -13.34 -2.67 5.76
C THR A 51 -12.49 -1.45 5.42
N ILE A 52 -11.20 -1.56 5.70
CA ILE A 52 -10.19 -0.57 5.36
C ILE A 52 -9.78 -0.81 3.91
N HIS A 53 -9.68 0.25 3.12
CA HIS A 53 -9.27 0.19 1.72
C HIS A 53 -8.00 1.02 1.53
N LEU A 54 -6.93 0.35 1.12
CA LEU A 54 -5.65 0.97 0.76
C LEU A 54 -5.43 0.77 -0.73
N LEU A 55 -5.25 1.86 -1.47
CA LEU A 55 -4.90 1.84 -2.87
C LEU A 55 -3.43 2.23 -2.99
N ILE A 56 -2.60 1.34 -3.52
CA ILE A 56 -1.16 1.52 -3.60
C ILE A 56 -0.79 1.67 -5.07
N HIS A 57 -0.16 2.78 -5.40
CA HIS A 57 0.42 3.05 -6.70
C HIS A 57 1.93 2.88 -6.60
N VAL A 58 2.51 2.10 -7.50
CA VAL A 58 3.96 1.91 -7.60
C VAL A 58 4.48 2.76 -8.76
N GLY A 59 5.47 3.61 -8.48
CA GLY A 59 6.14 4.45 -9.48
C GLY A 59 6.95 3.66 -10.48
N ASP A 60 7.13 4.22 -11.69
CA ASP A 60 7.84 3.59 -12.79
C ASP A 60 9.32 3.99 -12.89
N GLY A 61 10.13 3.10 -13.47
CA GLY A 61 11.49 3.42 -13.94
C GLY A 61 12.48 3.80 -12.84
N LYS A 62 13.03 5.03 -12.92
CA LYS A 62 13.93 5.60 -11.89
C LYS A 62 13.17 6.02 -10.63
N ASP A 63 11.84 6.19 -10.72
CA ASP A 63 11.01 6.60 -9.60
C ASP A 63 10.63 5.37 -8.79
N ARG A 64 11.52 5.02 -7.87
CA ARG A 64 11.37 3.93 -6.90
C ARG A 64 10.44 4.37 -5.78
N SER A 65 9.23 4.82 -6.11
CA SER A 65 8.30 5.43 -5.18
C SER A 65 7.01 4.65 -5.07
N ILE A 66 6.30 4.83 -3.97
CA ILE A 66 4.89 4.43 -3.85
C ILE A 66 4.06 5.61 -3.38
N ALA A 67 2.81 5.61 -3.82
CA ALA A 67 1.76 6.44 -3.25
C ALA A 67 0.68 5.53 -2.65
N ILE A 68 0.34 5.72 -1.39
CA ILE A 68 -0.75 5.01 -0.71
C ILE A 68 -1.90 5.98 -0.54
N GLU A 69 -2.98 5.73 -1.25
CA GLU A 69 -4.25 6.44 -1.11
C GLU A 69 -5.19 5.65 -0.20
N VAL A 70 -5.76 6.34 0.78
CA VAL A 70 -6.77 5.78 1.69
C VAL A 70 -8.15 6.25 1.21
N LYS A 71 -9.11 5.33 1.02
CA LYS A 71 -10.45 5.75 0.57
C LYS A 71 -11.16 6.60 1.63
N PRO A 72 -12.00 7.57 1.21
CA PRO A 72 -12.77 8.42 2.13
C PRO A 72 -13.78 7.60 2.95
N GLY A 73 -14.02 8.03 4.20
CA GLY A 73 -14.98 7.41 5.12
C GLY A 73 -14.53 7.41 6.58
N TYR A 74 -13.24 7.13 6.83
CA TYR A 74 -12.60 7.18 8.16
C TYR A 74 -11.12 7.51 8.03
N GLU A 75 -10.83 8.70 7.50
CA GLU A 75 -9.51 9.13 7.05
C GLU A 75 -8.41 8.95 8.11
N GLY A 76 -8.66 9.32 9.38
CA GLY A 76 -7.66 9.17 10.46
C GLY A 76 -7.24 7.72 10.69
N ILE A 77 -8.19 6.82 10.92
CA ILE A 77 -7.90 5.39 11.15
C ILE A 77 -7.23 4.79 9.92
N TYR A 78 -7.74 5.07 8.72
CA TYR A 78 -7.21 4.47 7.51
C TYR A 78 -5.79 4.97 7.21
N MET A 79 -5.48 6.22 7.55
CA MET A 79 -4.11 6.75 7.50
C MET A 79 -3.16 6.06 8.47
N ASP A 80 -3.58 5.75 9.70
CA ASP A 80 -2.78 4.95 10.62
C ASP A 80 -2.44 3.57 10.04
N TYR A 81 -3.41 2.91 9.39
CA TYR A 81 -3.16 1.64 8.72
C TYR A 81 -2.28 1.79 7.48
N GLY A 82 -2.43 2.87 6.70
CA GLY A 82 -1.53 3.18 5.59
C GLY A 82 -0.09 3.45 6.05
N ARG A 83 0.08 4.15 7.19
CA ARG A 83 1.39 4.40 7.82
C ARG A 83 2.01 3.11 8.34
N LYS A 84 1.26 2.29 9.07
CA LYS A 84 1.73 0.98 9.55
C LYS A 84 2.16 0.08 8.40
N PHE A 85 1.36 0.01 7.35
CA PHE A 85 1.69 -0.74 6.14
C PHE A 85 3.00 -0.23 5.53
N LEU A 86 3.16 1.10 5.42
CA LEU A 86 4.40 1.70 4.93
C LEU A 86 5.61 1.36 5.81
N GLU A 87 5.47 1.39 7.13
CA GLU A 87 6.55 1.01 8.05
C GLU A 87 6.95 -0.46 7.91
N SER A 88 5.98 -1.35 7.80
CA SER A 88 6.21 -2.77 7.51
C SER A 88 6.93 -2.94 6.17
N LEU A 89 6.51 -2.21 5.14
CA LEU A 89 7.14 -2.24 3.82
C LEU A 89 8.59 -1.73 3.85
N LYS A 90 8.88 -0.64 4.57
CA LYS A 90 10.24 -0.13 4.76
C LYS A 90 11.19 -1.13 5.43
N LYS A 91 10.67 -2.02 6.29
CA LYS A 91 11.49 -3.06 6.93
C LYS A 91 11.89 -4.18 5.98
N VAL A 92 11.01 -4.54 5.04
CA VAL A 92 11.26 -5.64 4.10
C VAL A 92 11.90 -5.21 2.78
N ALA A 93 11.72 -3.93 2.38
CA ALA A 93 12.23 -3.35 1.14
C ALA A 93 13.52 -2.54 1.36
N ARG A 94 14.32 -2.93 2.36
CA ARG A 94 15.58 -2.26 2.74
C ARG A 94 16.75 -2.72 1.88
#